data_AF-A0A7C1GP93-F1
#
_entry.id   AF-A0A7C1GP93-F1
#
_cell.length_a   1.000
_cell.length_b   1.000
_cell.length_c   1.000
_cell.angle_alpha   90.00
_cell.angle_beta   90.00
_cell.angle_gamma   90.00
#
_symmetry.space_group_name_H-M   'P 1'
#
loop_
_entity.id
_entity.type
_entity.pdbx_description
1 polymer ?
#
loop_
_entity_poly.entity_id
_entity_poly.type
_entity_poly.pdbx_seq_one_letter_code
_entity_poly.pdbx_strand_id
1 'polypeptide(L)'
;MTAFEQYFKSLKKILGKDDLYDIWPDFEPEYDEREYAWTNLRGLGESLLLNCGQCDGPSDMRHERCRACVERRKEIARRTYERIMGRPIEKWNAVILCRIHIE
;
A
#
# COMPACT_ATOMS: atom_id res chain seq x y z
N MET A 1 18.73 3.00 -13.77
CA MET A 1 18.69 2.94 -12.30
C MET A 1 18.59 4.33 -11.73
N THR A 2 17.70 4.56 -10.76
CA THR A 2 17.54 5.86 -10.08
C THR A 2 18.73 6.18 -9.16
N ALA A 3 18.89 7.44 -8.76
CA ALA A 3 19.93 7.85 -7.79
C ALA A 3 19.80 7.10 -6.45
N PHE A 4 18.57 6.79 -6.06
CA PHE A 4 18.24 6.00 -4.88
C PHE A 4 18.72 4.55 -5.00
N GLU A 5 18.50 3.90 -6.14
CA GLU A 5 18.97 2.54 -6.40
C GLU A 5 20.51 2.45 -6.38
N GLN A 6 21.21 3.48 -6.87
CA GLN A 6 22.68 3.55 -6.81
C GLN A 6 23.19 3.70 -5.38
N TYR A 7 22.58 4.61 -4.59
CA TYR A 7 22.87 4.76 -3.17
C TYR A 7 22.68 3.45 -2.41
N PHE A 8 21.54 2.78 -2.63
CA PHE A 8 21.21 1.54 -1.94
C PHE A 8 22.19 0.42 -2.31
N LYS A 9 22.55 0.30 -3.60
CA LYS A 9 23.56 -0.65 -4.06
C LYS A 9 24.93 -0.41 -3.40
N SER A 10 25.35 0.85 -3.28
CA SER A 10 26.60 1.20 -2.58
C SER A 10 26.54 0.84 -1.09
N LEU A 11 25.40 1.06 -0.44
CA LEU A 11 25.20 0.73 0.97
C LEU A 11 25.29 -0.79 1.22
N LYS A 12 24.66 -1.62 0.37
CA LYS A 12 24.75 -3.10 0.46
C LYS A 12 26.19 -3.61 0.42
N LYS A 13 26.98 -3.05 -0.50
CA LYS A 13 28.39 -3.39 -0.67
C LYS A 13 29.22 -3.05 0.58
N ILE A 14 28.97 -1.91 1.20
CA ILE A 14 29.69 -1.50 2.43
C ILE A 14 29.33 -2.42 3.61
N LEU A 15 28.08 -2.88 3.68
CA LEU A 15 27.59 -3.74 4.75
C LEU A 15 27.90 -5.23 4.54
N GLY A 16 28.45 -5.63 3.39
CA GLY A 16 28.69 -7.04 3.05
C GLY A 16 27.39 -7.84 2.91
N LYS A 17 26.32 -7.17 2.47
CA LYS A 17 24.95 -7.71 2.36
C LYS A 17 24.44 -7.60 0.94
N ASP A 18 25.24 -8.09 -0.02
CA ASP A 18 24.91 -8.00 -1.44
C ASP A 18 23.68 -8.85 -1.83
N ASP A 19 23.36 -9.84 -0.99
CA ASP A 19 22.23 -10.77 -1.08
C ASP A 19 20.89 -10.19 -0.62
N LEU A 20 20.89 -9.06 0.08
CA LEU A 20 19.65 -8.41 0.50
C LEU A 20 19.02 -7.67 -0.68
N TYR A 21 17.81 -8.10 -1.07
CA TYR A 21 16.89 -7.42 -2.00
C TYR A 21 17.49 -7.06 -3.37
N ASP A 22 17.02 -7.68 -4.45
CA ASP A 22 17.56 -7.41 -5.80
C ASP A 22 17.27 -5.97 -6.27
N ILE A 23 16.07 -5.44 -5.95
CA ILE A 23 15.66 -4.05 -6.21
C ILE A 23 14.92 -3.54 -4.98
N TRP A 24 15.55 -2.68 -4.17
CA TRP A 24 14.85 -2.08 -3.05
C TRP A 24 13.87 -0.98 -3.49
N PRO A 25 12.61 -1.01 -3.02
CA PRO A 25 12.08 -1.96 -2.04
C PRO A 25 11.54 -3.24 -2.72
N ASP A 26 12.15 -4.37 -2.37
CA ASP A 26 11.69 -5.70 -2.76
C ASP A 26 10.90 -6.23 -1.55
N PHE A 27 9.61 -5.95 -1.56
CA PHE A 27 8.69 -6.34 -0.50
C PHE A 27 7.64 -7.30 -1.06
N GLU A 28 7.25 -8.27 -0.24
CA GLU A 28 6.08 -9.11 -0.49
C GLU A 28 4.86 -8.41 0.12
N PRO A 29 3.84 -8.03 -0.67
CA PRO A 29 2.64 -7.42 -0.11
C PRO A 29 1.83 -8.48 0.66
N GLU A 30 1.56 -8.22 1.93
CA GLU A 30 0.59 -9.00 2.69
C GLU A 30 -0.83 -8.48 2.43
N TYR A 31 -1.78 -9.40 2.34
CA TYR A 31 -3.18 -9.12 2.04
C TYR A 31 -4.07 -9.69 3.15
N ASP A 32 -4.07 -9.08 4.32
CA ASP A 32 -5.04 -9.42 5.37
C ASP A 32 -6.31 -8.55 5.22
N GLU A 33 -7.48 -9.20 5.32
CA GLU A 33 -8.80 -8.57 5.30
C GLU A 33 -9.00 -7.57 6.45
N ARG A 34 -8.12 -7.61 7.47
CA ARG A 34 -8.11 -6.68 8.61
C ARG A 34 -7.43 -5.33 8.34
N GLU A 35 -6.82 -5.13 7.18
CA GLU A 35 -5.95 -3.97 6.96
C GLU A 35 -6.61 -2.79 6.25
N TYR A 36 -7.92 -2.81 6.00
CA TYR A 36 -8.60 -1.66 5.41
C TYR A 36 -9.83 -1.23 6.21
N ALA A 37 -10.06 0.07 6.21
CA ALA A 37 -11.25 0.69 6.75
C ALA A 37 -11.78 1.70 5.73
N TRP A 38 -13.08 1.97 5.74
CA TRP A 38 -13.63 3.10 4.99
C TRP A 38 -14.44 3.99 5.91
N THR A 39 -14.46 5.27 5.61
CA THR A 39 -15.23 6.26 6.36
C THR A 39 -15.55 7.47 5.49
N ASN A 40 -16.52 8.27 5.90
CA ASN A 40 -16.78 9.55 5.26
C ASN A 40 -15.93 10.63 5.93
N LEU A 41 -14.88 11.07 5.24
CA LEU A 41 -13.98 12.12 5.73
C LEU A 41 -14.50 13.49 5.31
N ARG A 42 -14.59 14.42 6.27
CA ARG A 42 -15.07 15.78 6.01
C ARG A 42 -14.22 16.45 4.92
N GLY A 43 -14.85 16.83 3.81
CA GLY A 43 -14.19 17.46 2.66
C GLY A 43 -13.58 16.49 1.64
N LEU A 44 -13.48 15.20 1.95
CA LEU A 44 -12.99 14.15 1.04
C LEU A 44 -14.07 13.12 0.68
N GLY A 45 -15.19 13.08 1.40
CA GLY A 45 -16.29 12.14 1.15
C GLY A 45 -15.95 10.69 1.55
N GLU A 46 -16.66 9.72 0.97
CA GLU A 46 -16.38 8.30 1.18
C GLU A 46 -14.95 7.95 0.75
N SER A 47 -14.12 7.64 1.73
CA SER A 47 -12.68 7.47 1.61
C SER A 47 -12.27 6.10 2.10
N LEU A 48 -11.34 5.47 1.38
CA LEU A 48 -10.74 4.19 1.73
C LEU A 48 -9.40 4.41 2.40
N LEU A 49 -9.21 3.80 3.57
CA LEU A 49 -7.94 3.76 4.29
C LEU A 49 -7.35 2.38 4.11
N LEU A 50 -6.14 2.32 3.54
CA LEU A 50 -5.36 1.11 3.37
C LEU A 50 -4.14 1.19 4.27
N ASN A 51 -4.12 0.36 5.32
CA ASN A 51 -2.92 0.17 6.12
C ASN A 51 -1.92 -0.65 5.31
N CYS A 52 -0.80 -0.05 4.93
CA CYS A 52 0.32 -0.73 4.27
C CYS A 52 1.07 -1.67 5.22
N GLY A 53 0.78 -1.65 6.53
CA GLY A 53 1.19 -2.70 7.46
C GLY A 53 2.71 -2.92 7.49
N GLN A 54 3.11 -4.19 7.48
CA GLN A 54 4.50 -4.66 7.46
C GLN A 54 5.16 -4.62 6.07
N CYS A 55 4.46 -4.19 5.02
CA CYS A 55 5.13 -4.07 3.73
C CYS A 55 6.11 -2.89 3.78
N ASP A 56 7.40 -3.16 3.57
CA ASP A 56 8.46 -2.15 3.44
C ASP A 56 8.45 -1.45 2.08
N GLY A 57 7.28 -1.46 1.42
CA GLY A 57 7.03 -0.70 0.22
C GLY A 57 6.93 0.80 0.47
N PRO A 58 7.07 1.63 -0.57
CA PRO A 58 7.15 3.08 -0.44
C PRO A 58 5.81 3.76 -0.14
N SER A 59 4.72 2.98 0.00
CA SER A 59 3.34 3.49 0.06
C SER A 59 3.05 4.50 -1.07
N ASP A 60 3.55 4.22 -2.27
CA ASP A 60 3.53 5.13 -3.40
C ASP A 60 2.97 4.46 -4.66
N MET A 61 1.87 4.99 -5.19
CA MET A 61 1.19 4.49 -6.40
C MET A 61 2.05 4.58 -7.68
N ARG A 62 3.14 5.35 -7.66
CA ARG A 62 4.14 5.36 -8.75
C ARG A 62 4.93 4.05 -8.80
N HIS A 63 5.06 3.32 -7.69
CA HIS A 63 5.70 2.01 -7.63
C HIS A 63 4.73 0.92 -8.08
N GLU A 64 5.15 0.07 -9.04
CA GLU A 64 4.28 -0.92 -9.68
C GLU A 64 3.67 -1.92 -8.67
N ARG A 65 4.47 -2.40 -7.72
CA ARG A 65 3.97 -3.31 -6.66
C ARG A 65 2.94 -2.66 -5.74
N CYS A 66 3.14 -1.39 -5.38
CA CYS A 66 2.17 -0.66 -4.56
C CYS A 66 0.89 -0.43 -5.33
N ARG A 67 0.98 -0.05 -6.61
CA ARG A 67 -0.20 0.11 -7.48
C ARG A 67 -1.01 -1.18 -7.58
N ALA A 68 -0.34 -2.30 -7.85
CA ALA A 68 -1.00 -3.61 -7.93
C ALA A 68 -1.67 -3.99 -6.59
N CYS A 69 -0.97 -3.78 -5.46
CA CYS A 69 -1.50 -4.03 -4.12
C CYS A 69 -2.75 -3.18 -3.83
N VAL A 70 -2.68 -1.87 -4.10
CA VAL A 70 -3.77 -0.93 -3.85
C VAL A 70 -4.98 -1.24 -4.72
N GLU A 71 -4.81 -1.54 -6.02
CA GLU A 71 -5.94 -1.90 -6.88
C GLU A 71 -6.61 -3.20 -6.44
N ARG A 72 -5.82 -4.21 -6.04
CA ARG A 72 -6.37 -5.45 -5.48
C ARG A 72 -7.20 -5.20 -4.23
N ARG A 73 -6.69 -4.38 -3.31
CA ARG A 73 -7.37 -4.06 -2.04
C ARG A 73 -8.59 -3.15 -2.22
N LYS A 74 -8.57 -2.24 -3.21
CA LYS A 74 -9.74 -1.44 -3.60
C LYS A 74 -10.89 -2.32 -4.06
N GLU A 75 -10.61 -3.36 -4.85
CA GLU A 75 -11.64 -4.28 -5.32
C GLU A 75 -12.23 -5.13 -4.18
N ILE A 76 -11.38 -5.63 -3.27
CA ILE A 76 -11.85 -6.33 -2.06
C ILE A 76 -12.76 -5.42 -1.23
N ALA A 77 -12.30 -4.18 -0.97
CA ALA A 77 -13.08 -3.21 -0.22
C ALA A 77 -14.41 -2.85 -0.89
N ARG A 78 -14.43 -2.72 -2.23
CA ARG A 78 -15.65 -2.45 -3.01
C ARG A 78 -16.70 -3.54 -2.82
N ARG A 79 -16.30 -4.80 -2.94
CA ARG A 79 -17.18 -5.96 -2.74
C ARG A 79 -17.72 -6.03 -1.31
N THR A 80 -16.86 -5.77 -0.32
CA THR A 80 -17.27 -5.74 1.09
C THR A 80 -18.25 -4.61 1.37
N TYR A 81 -18.00 -3.41 0.82
CA TYR A 81 -18.89 -2.26 0.93
C TYR A 81 -20.26 -2.57 0.33
N GLU A 82 -20.31 -3.10 -0.90
CA GLU A 82 -21.55 -3.48 -1.59
C GLU A 82 -22.40 -4.45 -0.77
N ARG A 83 -21.75 -5.47 -0.20
CA ARG A 83 -22.39 -6.47 0.65
C ARG A 83 -22.98 -5.86 1.94
N ILE A 84 -22.27 -4.91 2.57
CA ILE A 84 -22.67 -4.33 3.87
C ILE A 84 -23.67 -3.19 3.70
N MET A 85 -23.47 -2.32 2.72
CA MET A 85 -24.27 -1.11 2.52
C MET A 85 -25.47 -1.33 1.59
N GLY A 86 -25.54 -2.47 0.90
CA GLY A 86 -26.63 -2.80 -0.02
C GLY A 86 -26.69 -1.92 -1.27
N ARG A 87 -25.63 -1.16 -1.56
CA ARG A 87 -25.50 -0.27 -2.72
C ARG A 87 -24.08 -0.32 -3.29
N PRO A 88 -23.90 -0.14 -4.61
CA PRO A 88 -22.59 -0.05 -5.22
C PRO A 88 -21.88 1.25 -4.84
N ILE A 89 -20.55 1.21 -4.87
CA ILE A 89 -19.70 2.39 -4.84
C ILE A 89 -18.99 2.51 -6.19
N GLU A 90 -19.27 3.60 -6.92
CA GLU A 90 -18.67 3.82 -8.25
C GLU A 90 -17.16 4.13 -8.13
N LYS A 91 -16.78 4.92 -7.12
CA LYS A 91 -15.39 5.24 -6.82
C LYS A 91 -15.21 5.64 -5.37
N TRP A 92 -14.03 5.34 -4.83
CA TRP A 92 -13.55 5.98 -3.60
C TRP A 92 -13.13 7.42 -3.93
N ASN A 93 -13.67 8.40 -3.21
CA ASN A 93 -13.31 9.81 -3.45
C ASN A 93 -11.86 10.11 -3.05
N ALA A 94 -11.35 9.39 -2.05
CA ALA A 94 -9.95 9.37 -1.69
C ALA A 94 -9.51 7.95 -1.30
N VAL A 95 -8.27 7.61 -1.62
CA VAL A 95 -7.59 6.41 -1.11
C VAL A 95 -6.36 6.88 -0.34
N ILE A 96 -6.33 6.58 0.95
CA ILE A 96 -5.27 6.99 1.86
C ILE A 96 -4.41 5.76 2.15
N LEU A 97 -3.13 5.86 1.79
CA LEU A 97 -2.12 4.86 2.13
C LEU A 97 -1.46 5.31 3.44
N CYS A 98 -1.58 4.49 4.49
CA CYS A 98 -1.02 4.82 5.79
C CYS A 98 -0.29 3.63 6.39
N ARG A 99 0.60 3.90 7.36
CA ARG A 99 1.18 2.89 8.24
C ARG A 99 0.69 3.21 9.65
N ILE A 100 -0.08 2.30 10.24
CA ILE A 100 -0.63 2.48 11.59
C ILE A 100 0.25 1.67 12.54
N HIS A 101 0.91 2.36 13.47
CA HIS A 101 1.63 1.75 14.58
C HIS A 101 0.70 1.71 15.80
N ILE A 102 0.55 0.53 16.39
CA ILE A 102 -0.22 0.30 17.61
C ILE A 102 0.78 -0.10 18.69
N GLU A 103 0.76 0.59 19.83
CA GLU A 103 1.55 0.26 21.02
C GLU A 103 0.85 -0.81 21.88
#